data_AF-A0A962XTA4-F1
#
_entry.id   AF-A0A962XTA4-F1
#
_cell.length_a   1.000
_cell.length_b   1.000
_cell.length_c   1.000
_cell.angle_alpha   90.00
_cell.angle_beta   90.00
_cell.angle_gamma   90.00
#
_symmetry.space_group_name_H-M   'P 1'
#
loop_
_entity.id
_entity.type
_entity.pdbx_description
1 polymer ?
#
loop_
_entity_poly.entity_id
_entity_poly.type
_entity_poly.pdbx_seq_one_letter_code
_entity_poly.pdbx_strand_id
1 'polypeptide(L)'
;DPINRDDRTPRSRLEAELSVLSKVSAADMPVIEQMPEASLLRVYRGNGEREVFTLIRNRRHTNVAFVLGESLRYESDKDTLTVVRGIATGYPNFIFNVRADDVPRFVRDLRDTSVRYRQDYLDRIAGSWGVRRTSSQLWQIFHDINAWMREREPLEAGMLDLNRYAGD
;
A
#
# COMPACT_ATOMS: atom_id res chain seq x y z
N ASP A 1 -5.20 -19.73 28.35
CA ASP A 1 -5.83 -19.13 27.16
C ASP A 1 -5.54 -17.64 27.03
N PRO A 2 -4.86 -17.20 25.95
CA PRO A 2 -4.67 -15.80 25.63
C PRO A 2 -5.43 -15.42 24.35
N ILE A 3 -6.74 -15.70 24.28
CA ILE A 3 -7.62 -15.32 23.15
C ILE A 3 -8.49 -14.13 23.56
N ASN A 4 -7.87 -13.06 24.06
CA ASN A 4 -8.55 -11.78 24.19
C ASN A 4 -7.59 -10.66 23.77
N ARG A 5 -7.28 -10.63 22.47
CA ARG A 5 -6.74 -9.40 21.86
C ARG A 5 -7.90 -8.41 21.84
N ASP A 6 -7.80 -7.36 22.65
CA ASP A 6 -8.81 -6.32 22.75
C ASP A 6 -9.04 -5.69 21.36
N ASP A 7 -10.19 -5.97 20.75
CA ASP A 7 -10.64 -5.40 19.47
C ASP A 7 -10.83 -3.87 19.52
N ARG A 8 -10.58 -3.23 20.67
CA ARG A 8 -10.78 -1.79 20.90
C ARG A 8 -9.52 -0.93 20.77
N THR A 9 -8.35 -1.50 20.44
CA THR A 9 -7.16 -0.66 20.24
C THR A 9 -7.27 0.21 18.97
N PRO A 10 -6.68 1.43 18.94
CA PRO A 10 -6.62 2.24 17.73
C PRO A 10 -5.99 1.52 16.53
N ARG A 11 -5.08 0.56 16.80
CA ARG A 11 -4.47 -0.29 15.78
C ARG A 11 -5.46 -1.31 15.21
N SER A 12 -6.20 -2.04 16.05
CA SER A 12 -7.22 -3.01 15.61
C SER A 12 -8.29 -2.35 14.74
N ARG A 13 -8.72 -1.13 15.09
CA ARG A 13 -9.67 -0.36 14.28
C ARG A 13 -9.12 0.00 12.91
N LEU A 14 -7.87 0.45 12.85
CA LEU A 14 -7.22 0.79 11.58
C LEU A 14 -7.10 -0.43 10.65
N GLU A 15 -6.81 -1.60 11.21
CA GLU A 15 -6.82 -2.84 10.43
C GLU A 15 -8.19 -3.17 9.86
N ALA A 16 -9.24 -3.03 10.68
CA ALA A 16 -10.61 -3.27 10.23
C ALA A 16 -10.97 -2.31 9.08
N GLU A 17 -10.63 -1.04 9.20
CA GLU A 17 -10.85 -0.03 8.15
C GLU A 17 -10.08 -0.34 6.85
N LEU A 18 -8.83 -0.79 6.95
CA LEU A 18 -8.01 -1.13 5.78
C LEU A 18 -8.32 -2.52 5.21
N SER A 19 -8.91 -3.43 6.00
CA SER A 19 -9.22 -4.80 5.57
C SER A 19 -10.16 -4.83 4.36
N VAL A 20 -11.00 -3.80 4.20
CA VAL A 20 -11.93 -3.67 3.07
C VAL A 20 -11.22 -3.42 1.73
N LEU A 21 -9.92 -3.08 1.74
CA LEU A 21 -9.08 -2.98 0.54
C LEU A 21 -8.45 -4.34 0.18
N SER A 22 -8.42 -5.29 1.11
CA SER A 22 -7.84 -6.60 0.87
C SER A 22 -8.80 -7.52 0.14
N LYS A 23 -8.26 -8.36 -0.77
CA LYS A 23 -9.01 -9.37 -1.53
C LYS A 23 -10.12 -8.79 -2.43
N VAL A 24 -10.07 -7.49 -2.69
CA VAL A 24 -10.90 -6.84 -3.71
C VAL A 24 -10.20 -6.99 -5.05
N SER A 25 -10.96 -7.38 -6.08
CA SER A 25 -10.44 -7.52 -7.44
C SER A 25 -10.33 -6.16 -8.14
N ALA A 26 -9.51 -6.06 -9.17
CA ALA A 26 -9.42 -4.87 -10.02
C ALA A 26 -10.76 -4.57 -10.71
N ALA A 27 -11.59 -5.59 -10.96
CA ALA A 27 -12.96 -5.39 -11.41
C ALA A 27 -13.82 -4.61 -10.38
N ASP A 28 -13.56 -4.72 -9.08
CA ASP A 28 -14.32 -4.00 -8.05
C ASP A 28 -13.57 -2.77 -7.51
N MET A 29 -12.28 -2.65 -7.83
CA MET A 29 -11.40 -1.54 -7.45
C MET A 29 -10.42 -1.23 -8.59
N PRO A 30 -10.84 -0.49 -9.63
CA PRO A 30 -10.08 -0.36 -10.88
C PRO A 30 -8.70 0.27 -10.73
N VAL A 31 -8.46 1.07 -9.68
CA VAL A 31 -7.15 1.68 -9.43
C VAL A 31 -6.04 0.64 -9.19
N ILE A 32 -6.38 -0.61 -8.79
CA ILE A 32 -5.41 -1.70 -8.63
C ILE A 32 -4.56 -1.88 -9.88
N GLU A 33 -5.13 -1.72 -11.08
CA GLU A 33 -4.41 -1.91 -12.33
C GLU A 33 -3.26 -0.91 -12.53
N GLN A 34 -3.36 0.26 -11.89
CA GLN A 34 -2.36 1.32 -11.92
C GLN A 34 -1.38 1.21 -10.76
N MET A 35 -1.72 0.49 -9.68
CA MET A 35 -0.88 0.39 -8.50
C MET A 35 0.48 -0.28 -8.80
N PRO A 36 1.56 0.19 -8.16
CA PRO A 36 2.84 -0.51 -8.16
C PRO A 36 2.75 -1.89 -7.51
N GLU A 37 3.80 -2.70 -7.67
CA GLU A 37 3.87 -4.05 -7.10
C GLU A 37 3.78 -4.03 -5.57
N ALA A 38 4.61 -3.20 -4.91
CA ALA A 38 4.60 -3.04 -3.47
C ALA A 38 4.66 -1.56 -3.09
N SER A 39 3.66 -1.08 -2.37
CA SER A 39 3.62 0.29 -1.83
C SER A 39 3.56 0.24 -0.31
N LEU A 40 4.23 1.17 0.37
CA LEU A 40 4.06 1.35 1.82
C LEU A 40 2.95 2.35 2.09
N LEU A 41 2.16 2.10 3.12
CA LEU A 41 1.19 3.02 3.68
C LEU A 41 1.60 3.35 5.10
N ARG A 42 2.05 4.59 5.32
CA ARG A 42 2.29 5.14 6.65
C ARG A 42 1.02 5.87 7.11
N VAL A 43 0.42 5.39 8.20
CA VAL A 43 -0.70 6.05 8.87
C VAL A 43 -0.19 6.72 10.14
N TYR A 44 -0.32 8.03 10.24
CA TYR A 44 0.27 8.81 11.34
C TYR A 44 -0.75 9.65 12.11
N ARG A 45 -0.41 9.99 13.35
CA ARG A 45 -1.18 10.85 14.25
C ARG A 45 -0.34 12.06 14.68
N GLY A 46 -1.02 13.12 15.13
CA GLY A 46 -0.35 14.36 15.57
C GLY A 46 0.51 14.21 16.84
N ASN A 47 0.32 13.12 17.59
CA ASN A 47 1.10 12.78 18.79
C ASN A 47 2.40 12.00 18.48
N GLY A 48 2.75 11.80 17.20
CA GLY A 48 3.94 11.05 16.78
C GLY A 48 3.73 9.54 16.62
N GLU A 49 2.56 9.00 16.98
CA GLU A 49 2.23 7.60 16.74
C GLU A 49 2.05 7.32 15.24
N ARG A 50 2.49 6.13 14.83
CA ARG A 50 2.39 5.67 13.45
C ARG A 50 2.25 4.16 13.33
N GLU A 51 1.56 3.74 12.29
CA GLU A 51 1.45 2.37 11.82
C GLU A 51 1.90 2.31 10.37
N VAL A 52 2.58 1.24 9.99
CA VAL A 52 2.99 1.00 8.60
C VAL A 52 2.34 -0.28 8.10
N PHE A 53 1.85 -0.22 6.86
CA PHE A 53 1.30 -1.35 6.13
C PHE A 53 1.99 -1.46 4.77
N THR A 54 2.02 -2.65 4.21
CA THR A 54 2.43 -2.91 2.84
C THR A 54 1.19 -3.25 2.01
N LEU A 55 0.99 -2.51 0.93
CA LEU A 55 -0.01 -2.77 -0.10
C LEU A 55 0.67 -3.55 -1.23
N ILE A 56 0.28 -4.80 -1.41
CA ILE A 56 0.85 -5.69 -2.42
C ILE A 56 -0.19 -5.93 -3.49
N ARG A 57 0.13 -5.55 -4.74
CA ARG A 57 -0.68 -5.89 -5.90
C ARG A 57 -0.34 -7.31 -6.35
N ASN A 58 -1.28 -8.25 -6.19
CA ASN A 58 -1.12 -9.59 -6.72
C ASN A 58 -1.58 -9.62 -8.17
N ARG A 59 -0.63 -9.74 -9.09
CA ARG A 59 -0.92 -9.92 -10.51
C ARG A 59 -1.34 -11.35 -10.78
N ARG A 60 -2.54 -11.57 -11.33
CA ARG A 60 -2.98 -12.93 -11.69
C ARG A 60 -2.45 -13.30 -13.07
N HIS A 61 -1.38 -14.08 -13.10
CA HIS A 61 -0.90 -14.75 -14.31
C HIS A 61 -1.49 -16.17 -14.36
N THR A 62 -2.09 -16.59 -15.49
CA THR A 62 -2.77 -17.90 -15.59
C THR A 62 -1.81 -19.10 -15.61
N ASN A 63 -0.50 -18.93 -15.83
CA ASN A 63 0.54 -19.96 -15.63
C ASN A 63 1.95 -19.36 -15.79
N VAL A 64 2.93 -19.72 -14.96
CA VAL A 64 4.35 -19.39 -15.16
C VAL A 64 4.98 -20.44 -16.09
N ALA A 65 4.57 -20.41 -17.35
CA ALA A 65 5.19 -21.21 -18.40
C ALA A 65 5.41 -20.33 -19.64
N PHE A 66 6.70 -20.06 -19.88
CA PHE A 66 7.32 -19.40 -21.05
C PHE A 66 7.37 -17.86 -21.08
N VAL A 67 8.59 -17.35 -21.25
CA VAL A 67 9.01 -15.93 -21.33
C VAL A 67 8.55 -15.21 -22.62
N LEU A 68 7.90 -15.93 -23.54
CA LEU A 68 7.39 -15.37 -24.81
C LEU A 68 5.86 -15.52 -24.84
N GLY A 69 5.14 -14.39 -24.69
CA GLY A 69 3.67 -14.33 -24.86
C GLY A 69 2.85 -13.86 -23.64
N GLU A 70 3.46 -13.17 -22.68
CA GLU A 70 2.84 -12.73 -21.41
C GLU A 70 1.58 -11.85 -21.59
N SER A 71 1.57 -10.98 -22.62
CA SER A 71 0.48 -10.02 -22.87
C SER A 71 -0.84 -10.66 -23.33
N LEU A 72 -0.83 -11.92 -23.76
CA LEU A 72 -2.04 -12.64 -24.23
C LEU A 72 -2.80 -13.37 -23.11
N ARG A 73 -2.28 -13.35 -21.88
CA ARG A 73 -2.80 -14.14 -20.75
C ARG A 73 -3.02 -13.33 -19.47
N TYR A 74 -2.72 -12.04 -19.53
CA TYR A 74 -2.89 -11.13 -18.42
C TYR A 74 -4.36 -10.73 -18.30
N GLU A 75 -5.01 -11.23 -17.25
CA GLU A 75 -6.39 -10.86 -16.91
C GLU A 75 -6.33 -9.75 -15.85
N SER A 76 -6.05 -8.51 -16.28
CA SER A 76 -5.84 -7.35 -15.39
C SER A 76 -7.00 -7.13 -14.41
N ASP A 77 -8.23 -7.38 -14.84
CA ASP A 77 -9.45 -7.31 -14.03
C ASP A 77 -9.43 -8.26 -12.82
N LYS A 78 -8.58 -9.29 -12.81
CA LYS A 78 -8.43 -10.27 -11.73
C LYS A 78 -7.26 -9.98 -10.79
N ASP A 79 -6.51 -8.91 -11.02
CA ASP A 79 -5.53 -8.46 -10.04
C ASP A 79 -6.23 -8.16 -8.72
N THR A 80 -5.56 -8.41 -7.61
CA THR A 80 -6.10 -8.12 -6.27
C THR A 80 -5.10 -7.31 -5.47
N LEU A 81 -5.60 -6.62 -4.45
CA LEU A 81 -4.74 -5.96 -3.46
C LEU A 81 -4.73 -6.76 -2.16
N THR A 82 -3.54 -6.98 -1.61
CA THR A 82 -3.35 -7.50 -0.25
C THR A 82 -2.82 -6.36 0.62
N VAL A 83 -3.44 -6.16 1.79
CA VAL A 83 -2.91 -5.28 2.83
C VAL A 83 -2.22 -6.15 3.88
N VAL A 84 -0.92 -5.98 4.02
CA VAL A 84 -0.10 -6.65 5.05
C VAL A 84 0.26 -5.63 6.11
N ARG A 85 0.14 -5.99 7.39
CA ARG A 85 0.67 -5.15 8.46
C ARG A 85 2.19 -5.21 8.45
N GLY A 86 2.81 -4.06 8.64
CA GLY A 86 4.25 -3.94 8.67
C GLY A 86 4.84 -3.91 7.28
N ILE A 87 6.14 -4.19 7.21
CA ILE A 87 6.92 -4.00 6.00
C ILE A 87 7.25 -5.37 5.42
N ALA A 88 6.57 -5.72 4.34
CA ALA A 88 6.67 -7.02 3.67
C ALA A 88 7.40 -6.93 2.31
N THR A 89 8.26 -5.92 2.15
CA THR A 89 9.07 -5.70 0.94
C THR A 89 10.40 -5.05 1.32
N GLY A 90 11.48 -5.44 0.63
CA GLY A 90 12.77 -4.74 0.68
C GLY A 90 12.86 -3.56 -0.30
N TYR A 91 11.94 -3.48 -1.26
CA TYR A 91 12.01 -2.57 -2.41
C TYR A 91 10.65 -1.89 -2.63
N PRO A 92 10.22 -0.98 -1.76
CA PRO A 92 8.96 -0.29 -1.94
C PRO A 92 9.02 0.58 -3.19
N ASN A 93 8.01 0.46 -4.05
CA ASN A 93 7.89 1.28 -5.26
C ASN A 93 7.28 2.65 -4.96
N PHE A 94 6.48 2.77 -3.91
CA PHE A 94 5.79 4.01 -3.58
C PHE A 94 5.44 4.08 -2.09
N ILE A 95 5.28 5.29 -1.55
CA ILE A 95 4.79 5.53 -0.19
C ILE A 95 3.54 6.39 -0.25
N PHE A 96 2.48 5.92 0.38
CA PHE A 96 1.35 6.72 0.82
C PHE A 96 1.57 7.16 2.27
N ASN A 97 1.28 8.42 2.56
CA ASN A 97 1.40 9.02 3.89
C ASN A 97 0.08 9.69 4.27
N VAL A 98 -0.67 9.06 5.19
CA VAL A 98 -2.08 9.39 5.47
C VAL A 98 -2.25 9.69 6.96
N ARG A 99 -2.97 10.75 7.33
CA ARG A 99 -3.34 10.95 8.75
C ARG A 99 -4.39 9.92 9.15
N ALA A 100 -4.33 9.44 10.39
CA ALA A 100 -5.28 8.44 10.88
C ALA A 100 -6.76 8.85 10.69
N ASP A 101 -7.08 10.12 10.84
CA ASP A 101 -8.46 10.63 10.67
C ASP A 101 -8.92 10.65 9.21
N ASP A 102 -7.98 10.60 8.26
CA ASP A 102 -8.24 10.65 6.81
C ASP A 102 -8.28 9.26 6.16
N VAL A 103 -8.02 8.19 6.92
CA VAL A 103 -8.04 6.81 6.40
C VAL A 103 -9.38 6.44 5.74
N PRO A 104 -10.57 6.78 6.31
CA PRO A 104 -11.83 6.51 5.65
C PRO A 104 -11.96 7.18 4.27
N ARG A 105 -11.38 8.38 4.11
CA ARG A 105 -11.35 9.08 2.83
C ARG A 105 -10.37 8.42 1.86
N PHE A 106 -9.17 8.08 2.31
CA PHE A 106 -8.19 7.35 1.50
C PHE A 106 -8.76 6.02 0.96
N VAL A 107 -9.44 5.25 1.81
CA VAL A 107 -10.11 3.99 1.42
C VAL A 107 -11.19 4.25 0.37
N ARG A 108 -12.01 5.30 0.55
CA ARG A 108 -13.04 5.67 -0.42
C ARG A 108 -12.44 6.08 -1.77
N ASP A 109 -11.37 6.88 -1.75
CA ASP A 109 -10.68 7.32 -2.98
C ASP A 109 -10.09 6.10 -3.73
N LEU A 110 -9.52 5.12 -3.03
CA LEU A 110 -9.06 3.87 -3.68
C LEU A 110 -10.21 3.05 -4.26
N ARG A 111 -11.38 3.01 -3.60
CA ARG A 111 -12.54 2.19 -4.00
C ARG A 111 -13.47 2.85 -5.01
N ASP A 112 -13.13 4.03 -5.53
CA ASP A 112 -13.96 4.72 -6.52
C ASP A 112 -14.00 3.93 -7.83
N THR A 113 -15.14 3.34 -8.16
CA THR A 113 -15.31 2.53 -9.37
C THR A 113 -15.56 3.36 -10.63
N SER A 114 -15.85 4.66 -10.49
CA SER A 114 -16.12 5.57 -11.62
C SER A 114 -14.90 5.82 -12.52
N VAL A 115 -13.74 5.29 -12.12
CA VAL A 115 -12.42 5.60 -12.67
C VAL A 115 -11.86 4.49 -13.57
N ARG A 116 -12.65 3.45 -13.86
CA ARG A 116 -12.24 2.27 -14.64
C ARG A 116 -11.46 2.59 -15.92
N TYR A 117 -11.79 3.71 -16.58
CA TYR A 117 -11.17 4.10 -17.86
C TYR A 117 -10.20 5.30 -17.72
N ARG A 118 -9.84 5.69 -16.49
CA ARG A 118 -9.01 6.86 -16.19
C ARG A 118 -7.59 6.42 -15.89
N GLN A 119 -6.72 6.48 -16.90
CA GLN A 119 -5.31 6.06 -16.80
C GLN A 119 -4.47 6.93 -15.86
N ASP A 120 -4.94 8.14 -15.52
CA ASP A 120 -4.27 9.12 -14.65
C ASP A 120 -4.75 9.06 -13.19
N TYR A 121 -5.59 8.09 -12.82
CA TYR A 121 -6.29 8.14 -11.55
C TYR A 121 -5.35 7.94 -10.36
N LEU A 122 -4.39 7.03 -10.46
CA LEU A 122 -3.40 6.85 -9.41
C LEU A 122 -2.58 8.12 -9.17
N ASP A 123 -2.26 8.90 -10.21
CA ASP A 123 -1.56 10.17 -10.05
C ASP A 123 -2.35 11.19 -9.24
N ARG A 124 -3.68 11.20 -9.37
CA ARG A 124 -4.57 12.04 -8.55
C ARG A 124 -4.60 11.59 -7.10
N ILE A 125 -4.66 10.28 -6.86
CA ILE A 125 -4.53 9.72 -5.50
C ILE A 125 -3.16 10.09 -4.92
N ALA A 126 -2.08 9.92 -5.69
CA ALA A 126 -0.73 10.29 -5.32
C ALA A 126 -0.59 11.79 -5.01
N GLY A 127 -1.33 12.66 -5.70
CA GLY A 127 -1.38 14.09 -5.38
C GLY A 127 -1.98 14.41 -4.01
N SER A 128 -2.86 13.54 -3.48
CA SER A 128 -3.49 13.73 -2.17
C SER A 128 -2.78 12.97 -1.04
N TRP A 129 -2.26 11.78 -1.35
CA TRP A 129 -1.79 10.82 -0.34
C TRP A 129 -0.35 10.35 -0.55
N GLY A 130 0.20 10.57 -1.74
CA GLY A 130 1.49 10.02 -2.16
C GLY A 130 2.68 10.87 -1.77
N VAL A 131 3.81 10.22 -1.57
CA VAL A 131 5.11 10.87 -1.36
C VAL A 131 5.94 10.69 -2.62
N ARG A 132 5.93 11.69 -3.50
CA ARG A 132 6.71 11.66 -4.76
C ARG A 132 8.21 11.65 -4.49
N ARG A 133 8.99 11.13 -5.44
CA ARG A 133 10.47 11.11 -5.36
C ARG A 133 11.07 12.51 -5.21
N THR A 134 10.41 13.51 -5.79
CA THR A 134 10.78 14.93 -5.74
C THR A 134 10.29 15.65 -4.49
N SER A 135 9.51 14.99 -3.62
CA SER A 135 9.02 15.59 -2.38
C SER A 135 10.15 15.88 -1.40
N SER A 136 10.18 17.10 -0.85
CA SER A 136 11.11 17.48 0.22
C SER A 136 10.90 16.66 1.50
N GLN A 137 9.72 16.05 1.69
CA GLN A 137 9.41 15.22 2.85
C GLN A 137 9.82 13.75 2.70
N LEU A 138 10.25 13.33 1.50
CA LEU A 138 10.54 11.92 1.20
C LEU A 138 11.49 11.31 2.22
N TRP A 139 12.65 11.95 2.43
CA TRP A 139 13.69 11.42 3.32
C TRP A 139 13.24 11.35 4.78
N GLN A 140 12.51 12.36 5.25
CA GLN A 140 11.97 12.36 6.61
C GLN A 140 11.00 11.20 6.82
N ILE A 141 10.06 11.01 5.88
CA ILE A 141 9.06 9.93 5.96
C ILE A 141 9.75 8.56 5.84
N PHE A 142 10.70 8.42 4.93
CA PHE A 142 11.45 7.18 4.75
C PHE A 142 12.27 6.82 6.00
N HIS A 143 12.97 7.77 6.61
CA HIS A 143 13.70 7.53 7.86
C HIS A 143 12.77 7.16 9.01
N ASP A 144 11.60 7.78 9.08
CA ASP A 144 10.59 7.49 10.10
C ASP A 144 9.96 6.09 9.96
N ILE A 145 9.78 5.61 8.72
CA ILE A 145 9.41 4.22 8.41
C ILE A 145 10.52 3.25 8.83
N ASN A 146 11.78 3.54 8.51
CA ASN A 146 12.90 2.70 8.95
C ASN A 146 13.05 2.68 10.48
N ALA A 147 12.81 3.80 11.15
CA ALA A 147 12.77 3.86 12.61
C ALA A 147 11.64 3.00 13.17
N TRP A 148 10.45 3.06 12.56
CA TRP A 148 9.31 2.23 12.93
C TRP A 148 9.63 0.73 12.82
N MET A 149 10.30 0.34 11.73
CA MET A 149 10.75 -1.05 11.52
C MET A 149 11.69 -1.50 12.64
N ARG A 150 12.70 -0.70 12.97
CA ARG A 150 13.63 -1.01 14.07
C ARG A 150 12.94 -1.08 15.44
N GLU A 151 11.95 -0.22 15.68
CA GLU A 151 11.20 -0.17 16.94
C GLU A 151 10.30 -1.39 17.14
N ARG A 152 9.75 -1.98 16.06
CA ARG A 152 8.68 -3.00 16.15
C ARG A 152 9.01 -4.36 15.56
N GLU A 153 9.89 -4.39 14.58
CA GLU A 153 10.30 -5.60 13.86
C GLU A 153 11.84 -5.72 13.89
N PRO A 154 12.51 -5.63 15.07
CA PRO A 154 13.97 -5.53 15.14
C PRO A 154 14.72 -6.73 14.56
N LEU A 155 14.09 -7.91 14.53
CA LEU A 155 14.67 -9.13 13.95
C LEU A 155 14.63 -9.14 12.42
N GLU A 156 13.63 -8.48 11.84
CA GLU A 156 13.44 -8.37 10.38
C GLU A 156 13.95 -7.03 9.84
N ALA A 157 14.56 -6.20 10.70
CA ALA A 157 14.98 -4.85 10.39
C ALA A 157 16.17 -4.83 9.41
N GLY A 158 15.86 -4.83 8.11
CA GLY A 158 16.78 -4.58 7.01
C GLY A 158 16.79 -3.12 6.55
N MET A 159 17.65 -2.80 5.59
CA MET A 159 17.62 -1.50 4.91
C MET A 159 16.68 -1.59 3.71
N LEU A 160 15.69 -0.69 3.64
CA LEU A 160 14.86 -0.54 2.45
C LEU A 160 15.66 0.10 1.32
N ASP A 161 15.47 -0.41 0.10
CA ASP A 161 16.12 0.12 -1.10
C ASP A 161 15.11 0.83 -2.01
N LEU A 162 15.35 2.12 -2.25
CA LEU A 162 14.53 3.00 -3.09
C LEU A 162 14.95 3.03 -4.57
N ASN A 163 15.82 2.13 -5.02
CA ASN A 163 16.26 2.03 -6.41
C ASN A 163 15.09 1.79 -7.39
N ARG A 164 13.98 1.19 -6.92
CA ARG A 164 12.76 0.95 -7.71
C ARG A 164 11.60 1.88 -7.34
N TYR A 165 11.90 2.97 -6.64
CA TYR A 165 10.90 3.95 -6.23
C TYR A 165 10.44 4.79 -7.42
N ALA A 166 9.12 4.85 -7.63
CA ALA A 166 8.49 5.53 -8.74
C ALA A 166 8.99 6.98 -8.86
N GLY A 167 9.49 7.31 -10.06
CA GLY A 167 9.71 8.68 -10.50
C GLY A 167 8.43 9.24 -11.11
N ASP A 168 8.36 10.57 -11.18
CA ASP A 168 7.17 11.34 -11.58
C ASP A 168 6.51 10.89 -12.88
#